data_AF-A0A938B5A7-F1
#
_entry.id   AF-A0A938B5A7-F1
#
_cell.length_a   1.000
_cell.length_b   1.000
_cell.length_c   1.000
_cell.angle_alpha   90.00
_cell.angle_beta   90.00
_cell.angle_gamma   90.00
#
_symmetry.space_group_name_H-M   'P 1'
#
loop_
_entity.id
_entity.type
_entity.pdbx_description
1 polymer ?
#
loop_
_entity_poly.entity_id
_entity_poly.type
_entity_poly.pdbx_seq_one_letter_code
_entity_poly.pdbx_strand_id
1 'polypeptide(L)'
;MKSKFFIISFMLLMILTLFGCVAKQIGKVLGPPPTRPTHFPTAEGQVAQAYINIARGWLSLKNYPYAIEAYKELVVELPMERFVVADSLFQIGKIYQESGDYEKAIEAYDNLFKKDPESERRDEAIYRQAVCFETIHEFTEAYEWYKIYIKLGEDKEFCRQAREKVEQMEFDGDGDGYPFYKEQEAGTSDEDANSYPMSFPLISPGPQPN
;
A
#
# COMPACT_ATOMS: atom_id res chain seq x y z
N MET A 1 58.64 -16.76 -11.91
CA MET A 1 57.17 -16.54 -11.90
C MET A 1 56.55 -16.69 -10.49
N LYS A 2 57.14 -16.11 -9.43
CA LYS A 2 56.61 -16.19 -8.05
C LYS A 2 56.18 -14.84 -7.44
N SER A 3 56.35 -13.74 -8.18
CA SER A 3 56.09 -12.38 -7.68
C SER A 3 54.64 -11.89 -7.88
N LYS A 4 53.92 -12.37 -8.91
CA LYS A 4 52.55 -11.90 -9.19
C LYS A 4 51.48 -12.47 -8.23
N PHE A 5 51.71 -13.64 -7.64
CA PHE A 5 50.78 -14.26 -6.68
C PHE A 5 50.77 -13.57 -5.31
N PHE A 6 51.89 -12.96 -4.92
CA PHE A 6 52.00 -12.28 -3.63
C PHE A 6 51.20 -10.96 -3.60
N ILE A 7 51.15 -10.27 -4.74
CA ILE A 7 50.46 -8.97 -4.87
C ILE A 7 48.94 -9.15 -4.83
N ILE A 8 48.41 -10.21 -5.47
CA ILE A 8 46.97 -10.49 -5.50
C ILE A 8 46.45 -10.92 -4.12
N SER A 9 47.21 -11.74 -3.39
CA SER A 9 46.87 -12.15 -2.02
C SER A 9 46.87 -10.97 -1.04
N PHE A 10 47.83 -10.06 -1.19
CA PHE A 10 47.91 -8.85 -0.35
C PHE A 10 46.77 -7.86 -0.66
N MET A 11 46.38 -7.72 -1.93
CA MET A 11 45.22 -6.89 -2.30
C MET A 11 43.89 -7.46 -1.80
N LEU A 12 43.70 -8.79 -1.84
CA LEU A 12 42.45 -9.41 -1.36
C LEU A 12 42.29 -9.28 0.16
N LEU A 13 43.40 -9.38 0.90
CA LEU A 13 43.41 -9.20 2.36
C LEU A 13 43.14 -7.74 2.78
N MET A 14 43.60 -6.76 1.98
CA MET A 14 43.24 -5.35 2.20
C MET A 14 41.77 -5.05 1.88
N ILE A 15 41.18 -5.67 0.86
CA ILE A 15 39.75 -5.48 0.54
C ILE A 15 38.84 -6.07 1.62
N LEU A 16 39.17 -7.25 2.17
CA LEU A 16 38.39 -7.88 3.25
C LEU A 16 38.47 -7.11 4.58
N THR A 17 39.62 -6.50 4.89
CA THR A 17 39.77 -5.66 6.09
C THR A 17 39.07 -4.31 5.95
N LEU A 18 38.98 -3.76 4.73
CA LEU A 18 38.16 -2.57 4.46
C LEU A 18 36.66 -2.86 4.61
N PHE A 19 36.16 -4.01 4.14
CA PHE A 19 34.75 -4.39 4.31
C PHE A 19 34.35 -4.65 5.78
N GLY A 20 35.23 -5.27 6.57
CA GLY A 20 34.97 -5.52 8.00
C GLY A 20 34.90 -4.24 8.84
N CYS A 21 35.66 -3.21 8.47
CA CYS A 21 35.63 -1.92 9.17
C CYS A 21 34.37 -1.11 8.82
N VAL A 22 33.92 -1.19 7.56
CA VAL A 22 32.66 -0.54 7.12
C VAL A 22 31.48 -1.11 7.91
N ALA A 23 31.33 -2.44 8.03
CA ALA A 23 30.24 -3.10 8.76
C ALA A 23 30.10 -2.67 10.23
N LYS A 24 31.22 -2.41 10.92
CA LYS A 24 31.23 -1.99 12.33
C LYS A 24 30.94 -0.49 12.51
N GLN A 25 31.16 0.31 11.47
CA GLN A 25 30.80 1.73 11.44
C GLN A 25 29.30 1.93 11.17
N ILE A 26 28.67 1.06 10.36
CA ILE A 26 27.24 1.18 9.99
C ILE A 26 26.30 1.00 11.19
N GLY A 27 26.68 0.14 12.15
CA GLY A 27 25.90 -0.11 13.37
C GLY A 27 25.86 1.06 14.37
N LYS A 28 26.66 2.12 14.18
CA LYS A 28 26.61 3.36 14.97
C LYS A 28 25.99 4.54 14.21
N VAL A 29 25.71 4.38 12.91
CA VAL A 29 25.18 5.44 12.03
C VAL A 29 23.65 5.39 11.95
N LEU A 30 23.04 4.25 12.27
CA LEU A 30 21.59 4.14 12.44
C LEU A 30 21.25 4.45 13.91
N GLY A 31 20.84 5.69 14.17
CA GLY A 31 20.18 6.06 15.43
C GLY A 31 18.86 5.31 15.64
N PRO A 32 18.09 5.60 16.71
CA PRO A 32 16.72 5.10 16.82
C PRO A 32 15.95 5.39 15.51
N PRO A 33 14.96 4.56 15.13
CA PRO A 33 14.19 4.75 13.90
C PRO A 33 13.74 6.22 13.82
N PRO A 34 13.83 6.86 12.64
CA PRO A 34 13.58 8.29 12.53
C PRO A 34 12.25 8.61 13.18
N THR A 35 12.29 9.32 14.32
CA THR A 35 11.06 9.79 14.94
C THR A 35 10.46 10.82 14.00
N ARG A 36 9.18 10.62 13.65
CA ARG A 36 8.37 11.47 12.79
C ARG A 36 8.82 12.94 12.90
N PRO A 37 9.32 13.56 11.81
CA PRO A 37 9.49 15.00 11.80
C PRO A 37 8.10 15.63 11.89
N THR A 38 7.67 15.98 13.11
CA THR A 38 6.45 16.77 13.32
C THR A 38 6.67 18.25 13.00
N HIS A 39 7.93 18.63 12.79
CA HIS A 39 8.35 19.87 12.18
C HIS A 39 9.54 19.57 11.28
N PHE A 40 9.45 19.95 10.01
CA PHE A 40 10.58 19.95 9.11
C PHE A 40 11.20 21.37 9.10
N PRO A 41 12.33 21.60 9.77
CA PRO A 41 12.96 22.92 9.83
C PRO A 41 13.75 23.25 8.55
N THR A 42 13.71 22.40 7.52
CA THR A 42 14.33 22.62 6.21
C THR A 42 13.37 23.33 5.26
N ALA A 43 13.90 24.08 4.28
CA ALA A 43 13.07 24.75 3.28
C ALA A 43 12.14 23.75 2.55
N GLU A 44 12.64 22.56 2.23
CA GLU A 44 11.90 21.47 1.59
C GLU A 44 10.71 21.00 2.43
N GLY A 45 10.88 20.89 3.75
CA GLY A 45 9.77 20.46 4.57
C GLY A 45 8.79 21.57 4.98
N GLN A 46 9.20 22.85 4.89
CA GLN A 46 8.25 23.96 4.88
C GLN A 46 7.40 23.93 3.61
N VAL A 47 8.00 23.65 2.45
CA VAL A 47 7.29 23.43 1.18
C VAL A 47 6.32 22.25 1.33
N ALA A 48 6.79 21.11 1.87
CA ALA A 48 5.95 19.96 2.15
C ALA A 48 4.72 20.33 3.00
N GLN A 49 4.94 21.00 4.12
CA GLN A 49 3.86 21.40 5.02
C GLN A 49 2.88 22.38 4.37
N ALA A 50 3.36 23.31 3.55
CA ALA A 50 2.52 24.27 2.85
C ALA A 50 1.57 23.58 1.87
N TYR A 51 2.07 22.69 1.01
CA TYR A 51 1.23 21.94 0.08
C TYR A 51 0.28 20.97 0.80
N ILE A 52 0.72 20.32 1.87
CA ILE A 52 -0.17 19.48 2.71
C ILE A 52 -1.32 20.33 3.28
N ASN A 53 -1.05 21.56 3.72
CA ASN A 53 -2.08 22.46 4.23
C ASN A 53 -3.04 22.91 3.12
N ILE A 54 -2.53 23.22 1.92
CA ILE A 54 -3.34 23.55 0.75
C ILE A 54 -4.25 22.37 0.40
N ALA A 55 -3.69 21.16 0.29
CA ALA A 55 -4.44 19.96 -0.03
C ALA A 55 -5.55 19.70 1.00
N ARG A 56 -5.25 19.79 2.29
CA ARG A 56 -6.25 19.66 3.37
C ARG A 56 -7.33 20.75 3.32
N GLY A 57 -6.95 21.98 2.95
CA GLY A 57 -7.91 23.06 2.74
C GLY A 57 -8.89 22.73 1.62
N TRP A 58 -8.40 22.17 0.50
CA TRP A 58 -9.27 21.71 -0.58
C TRP A 58 -10.12 20.49 -0.19
N LEU A 59 -9.60 19.57 0.61
CA LEU A 59 -10.35 18.42 1.12
C LEU A 59 -11.49 18.82 2.05
N SER A 60 -11.29 19.81 2.92
CA SER A 60 -12.38 20.31 3.78
C SER A 60 -13.51 20.95 2.97
N LEU A 61 -13.20 21.46 1.78
CA LEU A 61 -14.15 21.97 0.79
C LEU A 61 -14.68 20.89 -0.16
N LYS A 62 -14.29 19.62 0.01
CA LYS A 62 -14.57 18.48 -0.89
C LYS A 62 -14.16 18.73 -2.34
N ASN A 63 -13.19 19.61 -2.56
CA ASN A 63 -12.69 19.92 -3.88
C ASN A 63 -11.53 18.97 -4.23
N TYR A 64 -11.89 17.73 -4.55
CA TYR A 64 -10.94 16.64 -4.78
C TYR A 64 -9.89 16.91 -5.87
N PRO A 65 -10.23 17.51 -7.03
CA PRO A 65 -9.23 17.77 -8.08
C PRO A 65 -8.06 18.64 -7.62
N TYR A 66 -8.33 19.77 -6.95
CA TYR A 66 -7.25 20.65 -6.46
C TYR A 66 -6.48 20.04 -5.28
N ALA A 67 -7.13 19.23 -4.45
CA ALA A 67 -6.44 18.50 -3.39
C ALA A 67 -5.44 17.48 -3.96
N ILE A 68 -5.86 16.72 -4.97
CA ILE A 68 -5.00 15.76 -5.68
C ILE A 68 -3.81 16.48 -6.33
N GLU A 69 -4.06 17.62 -6.98
CA GLU A 69 -2.99 18.37 -7.65
C GLU A 69 -1.93 18.83 -6.66
N ALA A 70 -2.33 19.37 -5.50
CA ALA A 70 -1.39 19.77 -4.46
C ALA A 70 -0.52 18.61 -3.93
N TYR A 71 -1.07 17.39 -3.86
CA TYR A 71 -0.28 16.20 -3.51
C TYR A 71 0.60 15.70 -4.65
N LYS A 72 0.17 15.82 -5.91
CA LYS A 72 0.99 15.46 -7.08
C LYS A 72 2.22 16.36 -7.19
N GLU A 73 2.05 17.66 -6.97
CA GLU A 73 3.15 18.62 -6.92
C GLU A 73 4.20 18.20 -5.89
N LEU A 74 3.79 17.71 -4.71
CA LEU A 74 4.74 17.20 -3.72
C LEU A 74 5.54 15.99 -4.19
N VAL A 75 4.91 15.07 -4.92
CA VAL A 75 5.61 13.89 -5.48
C VAL A 75 6.65 14.31 -6.52
N VAL A 76 6.39 15.38 -7.26
CA VAL A 76 7.28 15.90 -8.32
C VAL A 76 8.41 16.76 -7.74
N GLU A 77 8.09 17.67 -6.82
CA GLU A 77 9.03 18.65 -6.27
C GLU A 77 9.97 18.02 -5.24
N LEU A 78 9.51 17.03 -4.47
CA LEU A 78 10.28 16.40 -3.39
C LEU A 78 10.49 14.89 -3.61
N PRO A 79 11.04 14.46 -4.76
CA PRO A 79 11.10 13.04 -5.13
C PRO A 79 12.05 12.20 -4.26
N MET A 80 12.97 12.86 -3.54
CA MET A 80 13.94 12.21 -2.64
C MET A 80 13.38 12.02 -1.22
N GLU A 81 12.34 12.78 -0.86
CA GLU A 81 11.68 12.70 0.44
C GLU A 81 10.68 11.54 0.46
N ARG A 82 11.20 10.32 0.61
CA ARG A 82 10.42 9.07 0.51
C ARG A 82 9.12 9.10 1.32
N PHE A 83 9.19 9.58 2.55
CA PHE A 83 8.01 9.69 3.43
C PHE A 83 6.95 10.63 2.85
N VAL A 84 7.35 11.81 2.35
CA VAL A 84 6.44 12.80 1.76
C VAL A 84 5.81 12.24 0.49
N VAL A 85 6.61 11.58 -0.36
CA VAL A 85 6.12 10.93 -1.59
C VAL A 85 5.10 9.84 -1.27
N ALA A 86 5.41 8.94 -0.33
CA ALA A 86 4.53 7.84 0.03
C ALA A 86 3.24 8.32 0.71
N ASP A 87 3.31 9.30 1.63
CA ASP A 87 2.11 9.91 2.22
C ASP A 87 1.27 10.62 1.16
N SER A 88 1.88 11.34 0.22
CA SER A 88 1.16 12.03 -0.85
C SER A 88 0.44 11.05 -1.79
N LEU A 89 1.12 9.98 -2.23
CA LEU A 89 0.51 8.93 -3.04
C LEU A 89 -0.63 8.22 -2.29
N PHE A 90 -0.46 7.98 -0.99
CA PHE A 90 -1.50 7.42 -0.14
C PHE A 90 -2.73 8.33 -0.06
N GLN A 91 -2.53 9.65 0.16
CA GLN A 91 -3.64 10.60 0.19
C GLN A 91 -4.34 10.69 -1.17
N ILE A 92 -3.59 10.72 -2.28
CA ILE A 92 -4.17 10.71 -3.63
C ILE A 92 -5.07 9.48 -3.81
N GLY A 93 -4.60 8.29 -3.43
CA GLY A 93 -5.39 7.06 -3.51
C GLY A 93 -6.67 7.14 -2.69
N LYS A 94 -6.59 7.64 -1.44
CA LYS A 94 -7.76 7.85 -0.60
C LYS A 94 -8.77 8.82 -1.20
N ILE A 95 -8.30 9.91 -1.79
CA ILE A 95 -9.17 10.92 -2.39
C ILE A 95 -9.91 10.32 -3.59
N TYR A 96 -9.20 9.59 -4.45
CA TYR A 96 -9.83 8.89 -5.56
C TYR A 96 -10.87 7.88 -5.09
N GLN A 97 -10.56 7.09 -4.07
CA GLN A 97 -11.49 6.16 -3.43
C GLN A 97 -12.74 6.88 -2.88
N GLU A 98 -12.57 8.02 -2.19
CA GLU A 98 -13.69 8.82 -1.68
C GLU A 98 -14.53 9.46 -2.79
N SER A 99 -13.91 9.77 -3.94
CA SER A 99 -14.59 10.32 -5.10
C SER A 99 -15.25 9.27 -6.01
N GLY A 100 -15.03 7.98 -5.74
CA GLY A 100 -15.56 6.85 -6.51
C GLY A 100 -14.75 6.46 -7.75
N ASP A 101 -13.55 7.02 -7.93
CA ASP A 101 -12.63 6.67 -9.03
C ASP A 101 -11.65 5.59 -8.54
N TYR A 102 -12.16 4.38 -8.38
CA TYR A 102 -11.46 3.28 -7.69
C TYR A 102 -10.23 2.79 -8.48
N GLU A 103 -10.27 2.83 -9.81
CA GLU A 103 -9.16 2.44 -10.67
C GLU A 103 -7.96 3.37 -10.48
N LYS A 104 -8.19 4.69 -10.39
CA LYS A 104 -7.09 5.63 -10.07
C LYS A 104 -6.63 5.52 -8.63
N ALA A 105 -7.51 5.13 -7.70
CA ALA A 105 -7.11 4.84 -6.33
C ALA A 105 -6.10 3.68 -6.29
N ILE A 106 -6.40 2.59 -7.01
CA ILE A 106 -5.53 1.43 -7.18
C ILE A 106 -4.18 1.86 -7.78
N GLU A 107 -4.19 2.66 -8.86
CA GLU A 107 -2.95 3.15 -9.48
C GLU A 107 -2.07 3.94 -8.50
N ALA A 108 -2.68 4.79 -7.67
CA ALA A 108 -1.96 5.57 -6.67
C ALA A 108 -1.33 4.69 -5.57
N TYR A 109 -2.05 3.66 -5.11
CA TYR A 109 -1.53 2.69 -4.15
C TYR A 109 -0.41 1.82 -4.75
N ASP A 110 -0.55 1.36 -6.00
CA ASP A 110 0.53 0.65 -6.70
C ASP A 110 1.79 1.50 -6.83
N ASN A 111 1.63 2.79 -7.14
CA ASN A 111 2.74 3.73 -7.22
C ASN A 111 3.41 3.93 -5.86
N LEU A 112 2.65 3.94 -4.76
CA LEU A 112 3.20 3.95 -3.41
C LEU A 112 4.09 2.73 -3.19
N PHE A 113 3.60 1.52 -3.49
CA PHE A 113 4.37 0.29 -3.30
C PHE A 113 5.64 0.24 -4.13
N LYS A 114 5.62 0.79 -5.35
CA LYS A 114 6.79 0.88 -6.22
C LYS A 114 7.83 1.88 -5.70
N LYS A 115 7.39 3.00 -5.14
CA LYS A 115 8.27 4.09 -4.68
C LYS A 115 8.83 3.84 -3.29
N ASP A 116 8.01 3.32 -2.38
CA ASP A 116 8.39 3.06 -1.01
C ASP A 116 7.74 1.77 -0.47
N PRO A 117 8.36 0.61 -0.76
CA PRO A 117 7.86 -0.70 -0.32
C PRO A 117 7.85 -0.91 1.20
N GLU A 118 8.48 -0.03 1.98
CA GLU A 118 8.56 -0.11 3.45
C GLU A 118 7.83 1.05 4.14
N SER A 119 7.04 1.82 3.37
CA SER A 119 6.31 2.97 3.91
C SER A 119 5.40 2.57 5.07
N GLU A 120 5.31 3.43 6.09
CA GLU A 120 4.32 3.28 7.17
C GLU A 120 2.87 3.29 6.65
N ARG A 121 2.63 3.87 5.47
CA ARG A 121 1.31 3.90 4.81
C ARG A 121 0.99 2.63 4.03
N ARG A 122 1.98 1.78 3.79
CA ARG A 122 1.88 0.60 2.94
C ARG A 122 0.78 -0.34 3.41
N ASP A 123 0.77 -0.68 4.70
CA ASP A 123 -0.15 -1.68 5.22
C ASP A 123 -1.61 -1.21 5.05
N GLU A 124 -1.91 0.05 5.40
CA GLU A 124 -3.24 0.62 5.17
C GLU A 124 -3.59 0.70 3.68
N ALA A 125 -2.64 1.07 2.81
CA ALA A 125 -2.84 1.10 1.37
C ALA A 125 -3.19 -0.28 0.80
N ILE A 126 -2.58 -1.37 1.28
CA ILE A 126 -2.89 -2.75 0.87
C ILE A 126 -4.36 -3.06 1.16
N TYR A 127 -4.85 -2.75 2.37
CA TYR A 127 -6.25 -2.99 2.72
C TYR A 127 -7.20 -2.14 1.87
N ARG A 128 -6.90 -0.85 1.70
CA ARG A 128 -7.73 0.07 0.90
C ARG A 128 -7.77 -0.33 -0.56
N GLN A 129 -6.67 -0.82 -1.12
CA GLN A 129 -6.63 -1.34 -2.48
C GLN A 129 -7.50 -2.59 -2.64
N ALA A 130 -7.48 -3.51 -1.66
CA ALA A 130 -8.40 -4.66 -1.65
C ALA A 130 -9.88 -4.22 -1.68
N VAL A 131 -10.24 -3.21 -0.88
CA VAL A 131 -11.59 -2.60 -0.89
C VAL A 131 -11.92 -1.97 -2.24
N CYS A 132 -10.95 -1.33 -2.90
CA CYS A 132 -11.17 -0.76 -4.24
C CYS A 132 -11.47 -1.86 -5.27
N PHE A 133 -10.67 -2.94 -5.30
CA PHE A 133 -10.93 -4.09 -6.18
C PHE A 133 -12.30 -4.72 -5.91
N GLU A 134 -12.67 -4.88 -4.63
CA GLU A 134 -14.00 -5.39 -4.27
C GLU A 134 -15.11 -4.49 -4.82
N THR A 135 -14.94 -3.17 -4.73
CA THR A 135 -15.98 -2.21 -5.15
C THR A 135 -16.18 -2.18 -6.66
N ILE A 136 -15.14 -2.45 -7.44
CA ILE A 136 -15.23 -2.56 -8.91
C ILE A 136 -15.54 -3.99 -9.39
N HIS A 137 -15.86 -4.91 -8.47
CA HIS A 137 -16.23 -6.31 -8.76
C HIS A 137 -15.09 -7.17 -9.34
N GLU A 138 -13.83 -6.78 -9.13
CA GLU A 138 -12.65 -7.60 -9.43
C GLU A 138 -12.34 -8.47 -8.21
N PHE A 139 -13.10 -9.55 -8.04
CA PHE A 139 -13.17 -10.29 -6.78
C PHE A 139 -11.94 -11.18 -6.52
N THR A 140 -11.29 -11.73 -7.54
CA THR A 140 -10.03 -12.48 -7.37
C THR A 140 -8.92 -11.57 -6.88
N GLU A 141 -8.79 -10.37 -7.45
CA GLU A 141 -7.82 -9.37 -7.00
C GLU A 141 -8.13 -8.97 -5.56
N ALA A 142 -9.38 -8.66 -5.25
CA ALA A 142 -9.80 -8.32 -3.88
C ALA A 142 -9.42 -9.42 -2.89
N TYR A 143 -9.73 -10.69 -3.21
CA TYR A 143 -9.40 -11.86 -2.42
C TYR A 143 -7.89 -11.98 -2.16
N GLU A 144 -7.07 -11.88 -3.20
CA GLU A 144 -5.61 -11.97 -3.07
C GLU A 144 -5.03 -10.82 -2.24
N TRP A 145 -5.52 -9.59 -2.44
CA TRP A 145 -5.07 -8.42 -1.66
C TRP A 145 -5.49 -8.49 -0.19
N TYR A 146 -6.70 -8.97 0.12
CA TYR A 146 -7.08 -9.23 1.51
C TYR A 146 -6.20 -10.29 2.16
N LYS A 147 -5.85 -11.36 1.45
CA LYS A 147 -4.91 -12.37 1.96
C LYS A 147 -3.50 -11.84 2.17
N ILE A 148 -3.02 -10.96 1.29
CA ILE A 148 -1.75 -10.25 1.50
C ILE A 148 -1.83 -9.45 2.79
N TYR A 149 -2.91 -8.72 3.03
CA TYR A 149 -3.10 -7.94 4.26
C TYR A 149 -3.11 -8.82 5.52
N ILE A 150 -3.83 -9.95 5.52
CA ILE A 150 -3.89 -10.87 6.66
C ILE A 150 -2.50 -11.41 7.02
N LYS A 151 -1.63 -11.64 6.03
CA LYS A 151 -0.24 -12.10 6.25
C LYS A 151 0.65 -11.07 6.94
N LEU A 152 0.25 -9.79 7.01
CA LEU A 152 1.04 -8.73 7.66
C LEU A 152 1.04 -8.85 9.19
N GLY A 153 0.02 -9.47 9.79
CA GLY A 153 -0.07 -9.67 11.23
C GLY A 153 -1.51 -9.62 11.76
N GLU A 154 -1.76 -10.31 12.86
CA GLU A 154 -3.08 -10.34 13.53
C GLU A 154 -3.39 -9.04 14.27
N ASP A 155 -2.36 -8.29 14.63
CA ASP A 155 -2.42 -7.01 15.34
C ASP A 155 -2.80 -5.82 14.44
N LYS A 156 -2.86 -6.04 13.12
CA LYS A 156 -3.17 -4.99 12.14
C LYS A 156 -4.63 -4.54 12.26
N GLU A 157 -4.85 -3.24 12.14
CA GLU A 157 -6.13 -2.55 12.36
C GLU A 157 -7.32 -3.22 11.66
N PHE A 158 -7.14 -3.61 10.40
CA PHE A 158 -8.21 -4.19 9.58
C PHE A 158 -8.15 -5.71 9.48
N CYS A 159 -7.34 -6.41 10.29
CA CYS A 159 -7.07 -7.85 10.07
C CYS A 159 -8.35 -8.69 10.24
N ARG A 160 -9.16 -8.38 11.25
CA ARG A 160 -10.47 -9.02 11.45
C ARG A 160 -11.39 -8.81 10.24
N GLN A 161 -11.49 -7.57 9.76
CA GLN A 161 -12.35 -7.23 8.61
C GLN A 161 -11.88 -7.93 7.33
N ALA A 162 -10.56 -7.98 7.10
CA ALA A 162 -10.00 -8.69 5.97
C ALA A 162 -10.30 -10.20 6.02
N ARG A 163 -10.25 -10.82 7.21
CA ARG A 163 -10.65 -12.24 7.39
C ARG A 163 -12.12 -12.46 7.09
N GLU A 164 -12.99 -11.62 7.63
CA GLU A 164 -14.42 -11.68 7.35
C GLU A 164 -14.71 -11.58 5.84
N LYS A 165 -13.99 -10.70 5.12
CA LYS A 165 -14.08 -10.59 3.66
C LYS A 165 -13.60 -11.85 2.94
N VAL A 166 -12.47 -12.42 3.34
CA VAL A 166 -11.93 -13.67 2.77
C VAL A 166 -12.89 -14.83 3.01
N GLU A 167 -13.43 -14.98 4.22
CA GLU A 167 -14.42 -16.01 4.55
C GLU A 167 -15.69 -15.87 3.71
N GLN A 168 -16.17 -14.64 3.48
CA GLN A 168 -17.31 -14.37 2.61
C GLN A 168 -17.03 -14.73 1.16
N MET A 169 -15.83 -14.39 0.66
CA MET A 169 -15.41 -14.74 -0.70
C MET A 169 -15.25 -16.25 -0.87
N GLU A 170 -14.76 -16.94 0.17
CA GLU A 170 -14.58 -18.40 0.17
C GLU A 170 -15.87 -19.18 0.40
N PHE A 171 -16.97 -18.50 0.76
CA PHE A 171 -18.25 -19.14 1.02
C PHE A 171 -18.81 -19.75 -0.27
N ASP A 172 -18.96 -21.07 -0.23
CA ASP A 172 -19.67 -21.86 -1.23
C ASP A 172 -21.08 -22.11 -0.67
N GLY A 173 -22.05 -21.38 -1.20
CA GLY A 173 -23.41 -21.33 -0.65
C GLY A 173 -24.30 -22.48 -1.10
N ASP A 174 -24.07 -23.02 -2.29
CA ASP A 174 -24.84 -24.13 -2.86
C ASP A 174 -24.13 -25.49 -2.75
N GLY A 175 -22.84 -25.48 -2.39
CA GLY A 175 -22.04 -26.66 -2.13
C GLY A 175 -21.49 -27.31 -3.40
N ASP A 176 -21.38 -26.54 -4.49
CA ASP A 176 -20.92 -27.04 -5.79
C ASP A 176 -19.38 -27.17 -5.88
N GLY A 177 -18.66 -26.67 -4.87
CA GLY A 177 -17.20 -26.68 -4.77
C GLY A 177 -16.52 -25.43 -5.34
N TYR A 178 -17.26 -24.44 -5.82
CA TYR A 178 -16.75 -23.17 -6.32
C TYR A 178 -17.02 -22.05 -5.31
N PRO A 179 -15.97 -21.39 -4.80
CA PRO A 179 -16.16 -20.26 -3.90
C PRO A 179 -16.77 -19.06 -4.62
N PHE A 180 -17.61 -18.28 -3.91
CA PHE A 180 -18.33 -17.11 -4.41
C PHE A 180 -17.52 -16.22 -5.36
N TYR A 181 -16.28 -15.85 -4.98
CA TYR A 181 -15.47 -14.92 -5.80
C TYR A 181 -15.12 -15.48 -7.20
N LYS A 182 -15.03 -16.81 -7.35
CA LYS A 182 -14.78 -17.46 -8.65
C LYS A 182 -16.02 -17.51 -9.52
N GLU A 183 -17.19 -17.71 -8.92
CA GLU A 183 -18.45 -17.73 -9.64
C GLU A 183 -18.81 -16.36 -10.23
N GLN A 184 -18.55 -15.28 -9.47
CA GLN A 184 -18.81 -13.91 -9.91
C GLN A 184 -17.97 -13.52 -11.13
N GLU A 185 -16.71 -13.94 -11.19
CA GLU A 185 -15.83 -13.65 -12.34
C GLU A 185 -16.12 -14.50 -13.57
N ALA A 186 -16.55 -15.75 -13.37
CA ALA A 186 -16.96 -16.62 -14.46
C ALA A 186 -18.24 -16.12 -15.17
N GLY A 187 -18.93 -15.14 -14.58
CA GLY A 187 -20.09 -14.50 -15.17
C GLY A 187 -21.32 -15.41 -15.20
N THR A 188 -21.45 -16.28 -14.19
CA THR A 188 -22.32 -17.47 -14.10
C THR A 188 -21.74 -18.70 -14.83
N SER A 189 -21.51 -19.78 -14.08
CA SER A 189 -21.03 -21.08 -14.60
C SER A 189 -22.19 -21.93 -15.10
N ASP A 190 -23.04 -21.39 -15.97
CA ASP A 190 -24.17 -22.10 -16.55
C ASP A 190 -23.75 -23.03 -17.72
N GLU A 191 -23.26 -24.23 -17.37
CA GLU A 191 -23.76 -25.46 -18.02
C GLU A 191 -24.96 -26.07 -17.26
N ASP A 192 -25.40 -25.43 -16.17
CA ASP A 192 -26.48 -25.85 -15.28
C ASP A 192 -27.68 -24.87 -15.38
N ALA A 193 -28.88 -25.40 -15.64
CA ALA A 193 -30.08 -24.60 -15.91
C ALA A 193 -30.90 -24.21 -14.65
N ASN A 194 -30.36 -24.33 -13.43
CA ASN A 194 -31.12 -24.12 -12.19
C ASN A 194 -30.41 -23.34 -11.05
N SER A 195 -29.17 -22.89 -11.19
CA SER A 195 -28.54 -22.05 -10.14
C SER A 195 -28.76 -20.55 -10.40
N TYR A 196 -29.62 -19.92 -9.57
CA TYR A 196 -29.64 -18.46 -9.45
C TYR A 196 -28.61 -18.06 -8.39
N PRO A 197 -27.77 -17.04 -8.63
CA PRO A 197 -26.94 -16.50 -7.56
C PRO A 197 -27.88 -15.98 -6.46
N MET A 198 -27.86 -16.61 -5.30
CA MET A 198 -28.56 -16.08 -4.13
C MET A 198 -27.92 -14.73 -3.82
N SER A 199 -28.67 -13.65 -4.05
CA SER A 199 -28.26 -12.32 -3.65
C SER A 199 -27.97 -12.33 -2.15
N PHE A 200 -26.77 -11.89 -1.78
CA PHE A 200 -26.33 -11.67 -0.41
C PHE A 200 -27.47 -11.06 0.44
N PRO A 201 -27.77 -11.54 1.66
CA PRO A 201 -28.55 -10.73 2.58
C PRO A 201 -27.71 -9.49 2.89
N LEU A 202 -28.12 -8.32 2.38
CA LEU A 202 -27.46 -7.04 2.65
C LEU A 202 -27.36 -6.84 4.16
N ILE A 203 -26.18 -7.08 4.73
CA ILE A 203 -25.88 -6.66 6.09
C ILE A 203 -25.78 -5.14 6.01
N SER A 204 -26.74 -4.47 6.64
CA SER A 204 -26.78 -3.02 6.82
C SER A 204 -25.40 -2.47 7.17
N PRO A 205 -25.00 -1.31 6.60
CA PRO A 205 -23.69 -0.74 6.84
C PRO A 205 -23.44 -0.64 8.35
N GLY A 206 -22.34 -1.25 8.81
CA GLY A 206 -21.87 -1.11 10.17
C GLY A 206 -21.73 0.37 10.53
N PRO A 207 -21.80 0.72 11.83
CA PRO A 207 -21.84 2.11 12.25
C PRO A 207 -20.63 2.85 11.68
N GLN A 208 -20.89 3.90 10.92
CA GLN A 208 -19.88 4.85 10.49
C GLN A 208 -19.15 5.34 11.75
N PRO A 209 -17.81 5.32 11.78
CA PRO A 209 -17.08 5.88 12.92
C PRO A 209 -17.44 7.37 13.04
N ASN A 210 -17.90 7.76 14.23
CA ASN A 210 -18.26 9.13 14.60
C ASN A 210 -17.08 10.10 14.42
#